data_AF-A0A5N5QBU9-F1
#
_entry.id   AF-A0A5N5QBU9-F1
#
_cell.length_a   1.000
_cell.length_b   1.000
_cell.length_c   1.000
_cell.angle_alpha   90.00
_cell.angle_beta   90.00
_cell.angle_gamma   90.00
#
_symmetry.space_group_name_H-M   'P 1'
#
loop_
_entity.id
_entity.type
_entity.pdbx_description
1 polymer ?
#
loop_
_entity_poly.entity_id
_entity_poly.type
_entity_poly.pdbx_seq_one_letter_code
_entity_poly.pdbx_strand_id
1 'polypeptide(L)'
;MRLALERDNAGIDKIYNITQLQAMNLASAAWECVTPTTITNCWRHTRLAPPILESSGGTHATLEEDEGAAQEAEELTAEVLRHPNLLEPEFLQMMAMLSLTYPTAPELTDGEIVGQVVLSANIV
;
A
#
# COMPACT_ATOMS: atom_id res chain seq x y z
N MET A 1 -1.67 -8.78 -24.14
CA MET A 1 -0.85 -9.58 -25.08
C MET A 1 -1.39 -9.58 -26.50
N ARG A 2 -2.71 -9.77 -26.73
CA ARG A 2 -3.32 -9.78 -28.07
C ARG A 2 -3.04 -8.50 -28.89
N LEU A 3 -3.13 -7.35 -28.25
CA LEU A 3 -2.89 -6.04 -28.86
C LEU A 3 -1.47 -5.86 -29.44
N ALA A 4 -0.45 -6.42 -28.79
CA ALA A 4 0.93 -6.32 -29.28
C ALA A 4 1.14 -7.20 -30.53
N LEU A 5 0.52 -8.39 -30.56
CA LEU A 5 0.53 -9.30 -31.71
C LEU A 5 -0.23 -8.70 -32.91
N GLU A 6 -1.36 -8.05 -32.67
CA GLU A 6 -2.13 -7.36 -33.72
C GLU A 6 -1.34 -6.20 -34.33
N ARG A 7 -0.59 -5.45 -33.52
CA ARG A 7 0.27 -4.34 -33.97
C ARG A 7 1.50 -4.83 -34.75
N ASP A 8 2.08 -5.94 -34.31
CA ASP A 8 3.16 -6.61 -35.01
C ASP A 8 2.70 -7.11 -36.38
N ASN A 9 1.54 -7.77 -36.42
CA ASN A 9 0.91 -8.22 -37.67
C ASN A 9 0.48 -7.06 -38.59
N ALA A 10 0.24 -5.87 -38.04
CA ALA A 10 -0.06 -4.65 -38.80
C ALA A 10 1.20 -3.87 -39.22
N GLY A 11 2.41 -4.33 -38.87
CA GLY A 11 3.67 -3.67 -39.21
C GLY A 11 3.88 -2.33 -38.50
N ILE A 12 3.24 -2.12 -37.35
CA ILE A 12 3.34 -0.87 -36.58
C ILE A 12 4.64 -0.90 -35.76
N ASP A 13 5.54 0.05 -35.98
CA ASP A 13 6.72 0.23 -35.16
C ASP A 13 6.37 0.54 -33.69
N LYS A 14 7.21 0.07 -32.75
CA LYS A 14 7.02 0.22 -31.30
C LYS A 14 5.70 -0.41 -30.81
N ILE A 15 5.49 -1.68 -31.13
CA ILE A 15 4.29 -2.46 -30.77
C ILE A 15 3.90 -2.46 -29.27
N TYR A 16 4.87 -2.20 -28.39
CA TYR A 16 4.69 -2.12 -26.93
C TYR A 16 4.32 -0.72 -26.43
N ASN A 17 4.30 0.30 -27.30
CA ASN A 17 3.84 1.62 -26.90
C ASN A 17 2.36 1.55 -26.49
N ILE A 18 2.10 1.95 -25.26
CA ILE A 18 0.77 2.14 -24.72
C ILE A 18 0.64 3.56 -24.19
N THR A 19 -0.51 4.19 -24.42
CA THR A 19 -0.81 5.48 -23.79
C THR A 19 -1.13 5.27 -22.32
N GLN A 20 -1.06 6.32 -21.50
CA GLN A 20 -1.41 6.24 -20.08
C GLN A 20 -2.84 5.70 -19.88
N LEU A 21 -3.81 6.18 -20.67
CA LEU A 21 -5.19 5.68 -20.63
C LEU A 21 -5.28 4.18 -20.95
N GLN A 22 -4.52 3.71 -21.95
CA GLN A 22 -4.46 2.28 -22.27
C GLN A 22 -3.83 1.47 -21.12
N ALA A 23 -2.80 2.01 -20.47
CA ALA A 23 -2.20 1.37 -19.30
C ALA A 23 -3.18 1.27 -18.12
N MET A 24 -3.94 2.33 -17.84
CA MET A 24 -4.95 2.33 -16.77
C MET A 24 -6.06 1.32 -17.04
N ASN A 25 -6.58 1.29 -18.27
CA ASN A 25 -7.60 0.31 -18.65
C ASN A 25 -7.07 -1.13 -18.57
N LEU A 26 -5.82 -1.37 -18.98
CA LEU A 26 -5.19 -2.68 -18.88
C LEU A 26 -4.98 -3.10 -17.42
N ALA A 27 -4.53 -2.18 -16.56
CA ALA A 27 -4.37 -2.43 -15.13
C ALA A 27 -5.71 -2.75 -14.47
N SER A 28 -6.77 -2.00 -14.78
CA SER A 28 -8.13 -2.28 -14.32
C SER A 28 -8.60 -3.67 -14.76
N ALA A 29 -8.50 -3.99 -16.06
CA ALA A 29 -8.90 -5.29 -16.57
C ALA A 29 -8.08 -6.46 -15.97
N ALA A 30 -6.79 -6.24 -15.71
CA ALA A 30 -5.95 -7.23 -15.03
C ALA A 30 -6.36 -7.40 -13.56
N TRP A 31 -6.69 -6.31 -12.87
CA TRP A 31 -7.13 -6.32 -11.48
C TRP A 31 -8.45 -7.07 -11.31
N GLU A 32 -9.42 -6.91 -12.22
CA GLU A 32 -10.67 -7.68 -12.20
C GLU A 32 -10.47 -9.20 -12.33
N CYS A 33 -9.34 -9.64 -12.88
CA CYS A 33 -9.00 -11.06 -12.95
C CYS A 33 -8.35 -11.59 -11.64
N VAL A 34 -7.98 -10.72 -10.71
CA VAL A 34 -7.33 -11.10 -9.45
C VAL A 34 -8.38 -11.62 -8.49
N THR A 35 -8.24 -12.88 -8.08
CA THR A 35 -9.12 -13.51 -7.09
C THR A 35 -8.52 -13.41 -5.68
N PRO A 36 -9.34 -13.53 -4.62
CA PRO A 36 -8.81 -13.65 -3.25
C PRO A 36 -7.77 -14.76 -3.11
N THR A 37 -7.99 -15.90 -3.77
CA THR A 37 -7.03 -17.01 -3.80
C THR A 37 -5.69 -16.62 -4.43
N THR A 38 -5.71 -15.82 -5.51
CA THR A 38 -4.50 -15.26 -6.13
C THR A 38 -3.72 -14.41 -5.14
N ILE A 39 -4.40 -13.52 -4.42
CA ILE A 39 -3.79 -12.64 -3.40
C ILE A 39 -3.16 -13.47 -2.29
N THR A 40 -3.91 -14.42 -1.73
CA THR A 40 -3.40 -15.32 -0.68
C THR A 40 -2.16 -16.08 -1.15
N ASN A 41 -2.17 -16.60 -2.38
CA ASN A 41 -1.01 -17.30 -2.93
C ASN A 41 0.20 -16.39 -3.10
N CYS A 42 0.01 -15.13 -3.55
CA CYS A 42 1.08 -14.14 -3.64
C CYS A 42 1.69 -13.84 -2.27
N TRP A 43 0.87 -13.57 -1.25
CA TRP A 43 1.35 -13.32 0.11
C TRP A 43 2.09 -14.53 0.70
N ARG A 44 1.65 -15.75 0.41
CA ARG A 44 2.36 -16.96 0.82
C ARG A 44 3.70 -17.10 0.12
N HIS A 45 3.76 -16.82 -1.18
CA HIS A 45 4.99 -16.89 -1.95
C HIS A 45 6.05 -15.91 -1.43
N THR A 46 5.64 -14.70 -1.05
CA THR A 46 6.51 -13.68 -0.44
C THR A 46 6.70 -13.86 1.06
N ARG A 47 6.10 -14.89 1.67
CA ARG A 47 6.15 -15.19 3.12
C ARG A 47 5.56 -14.10 4.02
N LEU A 48 4.66 -13.28 3.47
CA LEU A 48 3.85 -12.31 4.23
C LEU A 48 2.65 -12.95 4.91
N ALA A 49 2.25 -14.15 4.50
CA ALA A 49 1.22 -14.95 5.17
C ALA A 49 1.82 -16.25 5.74
N PRO A 50 1.36 -16.71 6.92
CA PRO A 50 1.77 -18.00 7.47
C PRO A 50 1.45 -19.16 6.51
N PRO A 51 2.25 -20.23 6.50
CA PRO A 51 1.85 -21.46 5.82
C PRO A 51 0.55 -21.97 6.45
N ILE A 52 -0.37 -22.48 5.62
CA ILE A 52 -1.63 -23.05 6.08
C ILE A 52 -1.30 -24.23 6.98
N LEU A 53 -1.38 -24.03 8.29
CA LEU A 53 -1.49 -25.12 9.24
C LEU A 53 -2.95 -25.58 9.13
N GLU A 54 -3.16 -26.79 8.61
CA GLU A 54 -4.49 -27.38 8.55
C GLU A 54 -5.08 -27.42 9.97
N SER A 55 -6.07 -26.55 10.19
CA SER A 55 -7.01 -26.45 11.31
C SER A 55 -6.69 -27.24 12.59
N SER A 56 -6.37 -26.52 13.66
CA SER A 56 -7.16 -26.61 14.91
C SER A 56 -6.84 -25.43 15.83
N GLY A 57 -7.89 -24.68 16.19
CA GLY A 57 -7.89 -23.75 17.32
C GLY A 57 -7.50 -22.33 16.94
N GLY A 58 -8.51 -21.45 16.89
CA GLY A 58 -8.29 -20.02 16.80
C GLY A 58 -7.46 -19.54 17.98
N THR A 59 -6.28 -19.01 17.70
CA THR A 59 -5.63 -18.05 18.58
C THR A 59 -5.89 -16.69 17.97
N HIS A 60 -6.85 -15.98 18.57
CA HIS A 60 -6.97 -14.54 18.49
C HIS A 60 -5.56 -13.96 18.67
N ALA A 61 -4.96 -13.48 17.58
CA ALA A 61 -3.71 -12.74 17.67
C ALA A 61 -4.05 -11.46 18.43
N THR A 62 -3.71 -11.45 19.72
CA THR A 62 -3.65 -10.21 20.49
C THR A 62 -2.69 -9.31 19.72
N LEU A 63 -3.23 -8.26 19.10
CA LEU A 63 -2.46 -7.17 18.57
C LEU A 63 -1.78 -6.54 19.79
N GLU A 64 -0.49 -6.82 19.95
CA GLU A 64 0.30 -6.16 20.98
C GLU A 64 0.34 -4.67 20.64
N GLU A 65 0.05 -3.87 21.65
CA GLU A 65 -0.11 -2.43 21.57
C GLU A 65 1.18 -1.76 21.07
N ASP A 66 0.93 -0.62 20.42
CA ASP A 66 1.76 0.38 19.75
C ASP A 66 3.00 0.93 20.53
N GLU A 67 3.61 0.17 21.43
CA GLU A 67 4.79 0.61 22.19
C GLU A 67 6.08 0.62 21.35
N GLY A 68 6.14 -0.22 20.30
CA GLY A 68 7.32 -0.32 19.43
C GLY A 68 7.49 0.85 18.46
N ALA A 69 6.40 1.46 18.00
CA ALA A 69 6.43 2.48 16.96
C ALA A 69 7.08 3.79 17.46
N ALA A 70 6.80 4.18 18.71
CA ALA A 70 7.41 5.36 19.32
C ALA A 70 8.93 5.19 19.49
N GLN A 71 9.37 4.00 19.89
CA GLN A 71 10.79 3.69 20.05
C GLN A 71 11.53 3.67 18.70
N GLU A 72 10.90 3.10 17.67
CA GLU A 72 11.46 3.09 16.31
C GLU A 72 11.56 4.50 15.71
N ALA A 73 10.54 5.34 15.92
CA ALA A 73 10.55 6.74 15.47
C ALA A 73 11.67 7.56 16.13
N GLU A 74 11.94 7.31 17.41
CA GLU A 74 13.04 7.95 18.14
C GLU A 74 14.41 7.51 17.61
N GLU A 75 14.60 6.21 17.35
CA GLU A 75 15.85 5.67 16.81
C GLU A 75 16.14 6.20 15.39
N LEU A 76 15.12 6.27 14.53
CA LEU A 76 15.22 6.86 13.20
C LEU A 76 15.59 8.34 13.27
N THR A 77 14.98 9.10 14.18
CA THR A 77 15.31 10.52 14.39
C THR A 77 16.76 10.70 14.84
N ALA A 78 17.24 9.84 15.74
CA ALA A 78 18.62 9.85 16.20
C ALA A 78 19.61 9.54 15.06
N GLU A 79 19.28 8.61 14.15
CA GLU A 79 20.12 8.28 12.99
C GLU A 79 20.19 9.43 11.98
N VAL A 80 19.08 10.12 11.72
CA VAL A 80 19.05 11.32 10.85
C VAL A 80 19.97 12.42 11.41
N LEU A 81 20.01 12.60 12.73
CA LEU A 81 20.91 13.56 13.37
C LEU A 81 22.39 13.13 13.29
N ARG A 82 22.69 11.83 13.26
CA ARG A 82 24.05 11.30 13.07
C ARG A 82 24.59 11.52 11.66
N HIS A 83 23.70 11.70 10.67
CA HIS A 83 24.06 11.86 9.27
C HIS A 83 23.56 13.20 8.70
N PRO A 84 24.30 14.31 8.90
CA PRO A 84 23.84 15.66 8.52
C PRO A 84 23.68 15.90 7.01
N ASN A 85 24.15 14.98 6.15
CA ASN A 85 23.97 15.02 4.70
C ASN A 85 23.03 13.92 4.19
N LEU A 86 22.31 13.21 5.08
CA LEU A 86 21.39 12.14 4.68
C LEU A 86 20.20 12.68 3.88
N LEU A 87 19.78 13.91 4.18
CA LEU A 87 18.69 14.61 3.51
C LEU A 87 19.18 16.01 3.13
N GLU A 88 18.97 16.38 1.87
CA GLU A 88 19.31 17.72 1.37
C GLU A 88 18.42 18.78 2.05
N PRO A 89 18.95 19.99 2.35
CA PRO A 89 18.18 21.05 3.00
C PRO A 89 16.89 21.43 2.27
N GLU A 90 16.91 21.39 0.93
CA GLU A 90 15.72 21.65 0.10
C GLU A 90 14.64 20.57 0.29
N PHE A 91 15.04 19.32 0.49
CA PHE A 91 14.12 18.22 0.74
C PHE A 91 13.43 18.37 2.11
N LEU A 92 14.18 18.75 3.15
CA LEU A 92 13.62 19.04 4.48
C LEU A 92 12.64 20.23 4.44
N GLN A 93 12.97 21.27 3.69
CA GLN A 93 12.11 22.43 3.52
C GLN A 93 10.80 22.06 2.78
N MET A 94 10.89 21.25 1.74
CA MET A 94 9.74 20.73 1.01
C MET A 94 8.84 19.88 1.92
N MET A 95 9.42 18.95 2.69
CA MET A 95 8.68 18.12 3.64
C MET A 95 7.95 18.97 4.70
N ALA A 96 8.62 19.98 5.26
CA ALA A 96 7.99 20.89 6.21
C ALA A 96 6.82 21.68 5.59
N MET A 97 6.95 22.12 4.33
CA MET A 97 5.85 22.78 3.63
C MET A 97 4.68 21.85 3.34
N LEU A 98 4.93 20.58 2.97
CA LEU A 98 3.87 19.61 2.72
C LEU A 98 3.06 19.31 3.99
N SER A 99 3.73 19.16 5.14
CA SER A 99 3.05 18.96 6.43
C SER A 99 2.17 20.15 6.85
N LEU A 100 2.52 21.38 6.44
CA LEU A 100 1.74 22.59 6.73
C LEU A 100 0.59 22.84 5.75
N THR A 101 0.76 22.45 4.49
CA THR A 101 -0.22 22.74 3.42
C THR A 101 -1.31 21.70 3.30
N TYR A 102 -1.03 20.45 3.69
CA TYR A 102 -1.99 19.36 3.70
C TYR A 102 -1.95 18.68 5.06
N PRO A 103 -2.64 19.22 6.10
CA PRO A 103 -2.77 18.48 7.34
C PRO A 103 -3.45 17.15 7.02
N THR A 104 -2.73 16.05 7.25
CA THR A 104 -3.33 14.72 7.22
C THR A 104 -4.44 14.68 8.26
N ALA A 105 -5.55 14.01 7.95
CA ALA A 105 -6.57 13.77 8.97
C ALA A 105 -5.90 13.11 10.18
N PRO A 106 -6.28 13.47 11.42
CA PRO A 106 -5.75 12.81 12.60
C PRO A 106 -6.04 11.32 12.51
N GLU A 107 -5.10 10.49 12.96
CA GLU A 107 -5.34 9.06 13.06
C GLU A 107 -6.53 8.82 13.99
N LEU A 108 -7.48 8.00 13.52
CA LEU A 108 -8.64 7.61 14.29
C LEU A 108 -8.23 6.46 15.21
N THR A 109 -8.64 6.53 16.47
CA THR A 109 -8.51 5.38 17.37
C THR A 109 -9.41 4.25 16.91
N ASP A 110 -9.07 3.00 17.24
CA ASP A 110 -9.88 1.82 16.90
C ASP A 110 -11.36 1.97 17.32
N GLY A 111 -11.61 2.60 18.47
CA GLY A 111 -12.96 2.90 18.94
C GLY A 111 -13.72 3.90 18.05
N GLU A 112 -13.04 4.91 17.52
CA GLU A 112 -13.62 5.89 16.59
C GLU A 112 -13.84 5.29 15.20
N ILE A 113 -12.94 4.42 14.74
CA ILE A 113 -13.10 3.67 13.48
C ILE A 113 -14.34 2.79 13.57
N VAL A 114 -14.47 2.00 14.64
CA VAL A 114 -15.64 1.14 14.86
C VAL A 114 -16.91 1.99 14.97
N GLY A 115 -16.86 3.12 15.68
CA GLY A 115 -17.97 4.05 15.77
C GLY A 115 -18.43 4.60 14.42
N GLN A 116 -17.49 4.98 13.53
CA GLN A 116 -17.82 5.46 12.19
C GLN A 116 -18.43 4.37 11.31
N VAL A 117 -17.93 3.13 11.39
CA VAL A 117 -18.48 2.00 10.63
C VAL A 117 -19.92 1.69 11.09
N VAL A 118 -20.17 1.72 12.40
CA VAL A 118 -21.51 1.49 12.98
C VAL A 118 -22.47 2.63 12.64
N LEU A 119 -22.03 3.90 12.73
CA LEU A 119 -22.83 5.05 12.33
C LEU A 119 -23.14 5.05 10.83
N SER A 120 -22.19 4.65 9.99
CA SER A 120 -22.41 4.52 8.53
C SER A 120 -23.37 3.38 8.18
N ALA A 121 -23.45 2.34 9.02
CA ALA A 121 -24.36 1.21 8.83
C ALA A 121 -25.81 1.50 9.31
N ASN A 122 -26.02 2.49 10.17
CA ASN A 122 -27.34 2.86 10.72
C ASN A 122 -28.05 3.98 9.95
N ILE A 123 -27.54 4.40 8.79
CA ILE A 123 -28.15 5.41 7.90
C ILE A 123 -28.80 4.73 6.67
N VAL A 124 -29.39 3.54 6.84
CA VAL A 124 -30.32 2.92 5.87
C VAL A 124 -31.55 2.40 6.58
#